data_AF-A0AB39TFV4-F1
#
_entry.id   AF-A0AB39TFV4-F1
#
_cell.length_a   1.000
_cell.length_b   1.000
_cell.length_c   1.000
_cell.angle_alpha   90.00
_cell.angle_beta   90.00
_cell.angle_gamma   90.00
#
_symmetry.space_group_name_H-M   'P 1'
#
loop_
_entity.id
_entity.type
_entity.pdbx_description
1 polymer ?
#
loop_
_entity_poly.entity_id
_entity_poly.type
_entity_poly.pdbx_seq_one_letter_code
_entity_poly.pdbx_strand_id
1 'polypeptide(L)'
;MRCAQFRTALSARLDGEPTGLPGIRLDKHLARCTGCRTWLDHAERLRTRTGRTAADGPSQEWSARLLAGLGEAGTGSADGPR
;
A
#
# COMPACT_ATOMS: atom_id res chain seq x y z
N MET A 1 3.51 18.86 -9.01
CA MET A 1 4.24 18.92 -7.72
C MET A 1 3.28 18.85 -6.51
N ARG A 2 2.34 19.78 -6.30
CA ARG A 2 1.46 19.74 -5.10
C ARG A 2 0.54 18.51 -5.02
N CYS A 3 -0.06 18.07 -6.13
CA CYS A 3 -1.01 16.94 -6.11
C CYS A 3 -0.38 15.62 -5.65
N ALA A 4 0.92 15.42 -5.84
CA ALA A 4 1.60 14.20 -5.38
C ALA A 4 1.54 14.09 -3.84
N GLN A 5 1.89 15.17 -3.12
CA GLN A 5 1.81 15.21 -1.66
C GLN A 5 0.38 14.97 -1.14
N PHE A 6 -0.63 15.55 -1.80
CA PHE A 6 -2.03 15.31 -1.43
C PHE A 6 -2.45 13.86 -1.68
N ARG A 7 -2.01 13.24 -2.79
CA ARG A 7 -2.28 11.82 -3.05
C ARG A 7 -1.61 10.91 -2.03
N THR A 8 -0.37 11.21 -1.62
CA THR A 8 0.31 10.48 -0.54
C THR A 8 -0.48 10.58 0.78
N ALA A 9 -0.87 11.78 1.18
CA ALA A 9 -1.64 11.98 2.41
C ALA A 9 -3.03 11.33 2.36
N LEU A 10 -3.68 11.34 1.19
CA LEU A 10 -4.96 10.64 0.98
C LEU A 10 -4.78 9.12 0.99
N SER A 11 -3.68 8.58 0.45
CA SER A 11 -3.35 7.15 0.57
C SER A 11 -3.20 6.76 2.04
N ALA A 12 -2.37 7.49 2.80
CA ALA A 12 -2.22 7.25 4.23
C ALA A 12 -3.57 7.27 4.97
N ARG A 13 -4.48 8.19 4.62
CA ARG A 13 -5.84 8.21 5.17
C ARG A 13 -6.64 6.95 4.83
N LEU A 14 -6.52 6.43 3.61
CA LEU A 14 -7.16 5.17 3.22
C LEU A 14 -6.56 4.00 4.01
N ASP A 15 -5.25 3.98 4.23
CA ASP A 15 -4.58 2.89 4.93
C ASP A 15 -4.74 2.98 6.47
N GLY A 16 -5.34 4.07 6.97
CA GLY A 16 -5.52 4.32 8.41
C GLY A 16 -4.27 4.89 9.09
N GLU A 17 -3.31 5.36 8.30
CA GLU A 17 -2.03 5.91 8.74
C GLU A 17 -2.07 7.43 8.95
N PRO A 18 -1.09 8.00 9.68
CA PRO A 18 -0.94 9.45 9.81
C PRO A 18 -0.73 10.13 8.46
N THR A 19 -1.61 11.08 8.12
CA THR A 19 -1.61 11.74 6.80
C THR A 19 -0.49 12.78 6.60
N GLY A 20 0.18 13.20 7.68
CA GLY A 20 1.19 14.28 7.66
C GLY A 20 0.66 15.66 7.24
N LEU A 21 -0.65 15.79 6.98
CA LEU A 21 -1.32 17.01 6.56
C LEU A 21 -2.64 17.20 7.32
N PRO A 22 -2.98 18.43 7.76
CA PRO A 22 -4.27 18.71 8.38
C PRO A 22 -5.43 18.33 7.44
N GLY A 23 -6.47 17.68 7.96
CA GLY A 23 -7.66 17.28 7.18
C GLY A 23 -8.27 18.44 6.39
N ILE A 24 -8.39 19.61 7.01
CA ILE A 24 -8.86 20.85 6.36
C ILE A 24 -8.07 21.20 5.09
N ARG A 25 -6.75 20.95 5.04
CA ARG A 25 -5.98 21.19 3.81
C ARG A 25 -6.33 20.18 2.73
N LEU A 26 -6.54 18.92 3.10
CA LEU A 26 -6.98 17.87 2.16
C LEU A 26 -8.35 18.22 1.58
N ASP A 27 -9.30 18.60 2.43
CA ASP A 27 -10.66 18.95 2.01
C ASP A 27 -10.66 20.17 1.09
N LYS A 28 -9.90 21.23 1.43
CA LYS A 28 -9.71 22.41 0.58
C LYS A 28 -9.10 22.05 -0.78
N HIS A 29 -8.18 21.10 -0.82
CA HIS A 29 -7.60 20.64 -2.08
C HIS A 29 -8.60 19.83 -2.91
N LEU A 30 -9.31 18.89 -2.28
CA LEU A 30 -10.35 18.09 -2.92
C LEU A 30 -11.49 18.96 -3.46
N ALA A 31 -11.85 20.05 -2.81
CA ALA A 31 -12.84 21.00 -3.33
C ALA A 31 -12.40 21.62 -4.67
N ARG A 32 -11.10 21.86 -4.88
CA ARG A 32 -10.57 22.61 -6.02
C ARG A 32 -9.94 21.76 -7.12
N CYS A 33 -9.60 20.49 -6.85
CA CYS A 33 -8.86 19.64 -7.78
C CYS A 33 -9.65 18.40 -8.21
N THR A 34 -10.25 18.46 -9.41
CA THR A 34 -10.97 17.31 -10.00
C THR A 34 -10.08 16.09 -10.16
N GLY A 35 -8.82 16.25 -10.59
CA GLY A 35 -7.90 15.13 -10.77
C GLY A 35 -7.52 14.39 -9.48
N CYS A 36 -7.59 15.04 -8.32
CA CYS A 36 -7.40 14.37 -7.04
C CYS A 36 -8.69 13.73 -6.51
N ARG A 37 -9.87 14.31 -6.82
CA ARG A 37 -11.16 13.65 -6.54
C ARG A 37 -11.32 12.35 -7.32
N THR A 38 -11.07 12.38 -8.63
CA THR A 38 -11.12 11.18 -9.49
C THR A 38 -10.12 10.13 -9.02
N TRP A 39 -8.89 10.55 -8.67
CA TRP A 39 -7.90 9.62 -8.14
C TRP A 39 -8.35 8.95 -6.82
N LEU A 40 -8.92 9.72 -5.89
CA LEU A 40 -9.38 9.20 -4.60
C LEU A 40 -10.52 8.19 -4.78
N ASP A 41 -11.49 8.52 -5.61
CA ASP A 41 -12.61 7.63 -5.96
C ASP A 41 -12.13 6.31 -6.61
N HIS A 42 -11.10 6.38 -7.46
CA HIS A 42 -10.46 5.17 -8.01
C HIS A 42 -9.75 4.34 -6.93
N ALA A 43 -9.05 5.00 -6.00
CA ALA A 43 -8.33 4.36 -4.91
C ALA A 43 -9.29 3.67 -3.92
N GLU A 44 -10.42 4.30 -3.58
CA GLU A 44 -11.46 3.72 -2.73
C GLU A 44 -12.09 2.46 -3.36
N ARG A 45 -12.38 2.50 -4.66
CA ARG A 45 -12.84 1.33 -5.40
C ARG A 45 -11.81 0.21 -5.47
N LEU A 46 -10.52 0.54 -5.58
CA LEU A 46 -9.47 -0.46 -5.55
C LEU A 46 -9.38 -1.11 -4.16
N ARG A 47 -9.34 -0.29 -3.10
CA ARG A 47 -9.31 -0.75 -1.71
C ARG A 47 -10.48 -1.68 -1.38
N THR A 48 -11.68 -1.35 -1.83
CA THR A 48 -12.86 -2.20 -1.60
C THR A 48 -12.72 -3.57 -2.28
N ARG A 49 -12.15 -3.61 -3.50
CA ARG A 49 -11.93 -4.86 -4.23
C ARG A 49 -10.84 -5.72 -3.60
N THR A 50 -9.73 -5.12 -3.18
CA THR A 50 -8.58 -5.83 -2.60
C THR A 50 -8.74 -6.15 -1.12
N GLY A 51 -9.50 -5.35 -0.37
CA GLY A 51 -9.80 -5.62 1.04
C GLY A 51 -10.56 -6.93 1.24
N ARG A 52 -11.42 -7.30 0.27
CA ARG A 52 -12.10 -8.61 0.27
C ARG A 52 -11.13 -9.78 0.17
N THR A 53 -10.13 -9.68 -0.70
CA THR A 53 -9.12 -10.74 -0.87
C THR A 53 -8.13 -10.79 0.31
N ALA A 54 -7.88 -9.67 0.98
CA ALA A 54 -6.99 -9.63 2.14
C ALA A 54 -7.58 -10.33 3.38
N ALA A 55 -8.91 -10.38 3.51
CA ALA A 55 -9.59 -11.07 4.61
C ALA A 55 -9.31 -12.58 4.61
N ASP A 56 -9.12 -13.18 3.44
CA ASP A 56 -8.82 -14.61 3.29
C ASP A 56 -7.34 -14.94 3.55
N GLY A 57 -6.49 -13.91 3.68
CA GLY A 57 -5.04 -14.07 3.81
C GLY A 57 -4.37 -14.69 2.58
N PRO A 58 -3.04 -14.85 2.59
CA PRO A 58 -2.35 -15.61 1.56
C PRO A 58 -2.70 -17.10 1.64
N SER A 59 -2.74 -17.78 0.49
CA SER A 59 -2.96 -19.23 0.47
C SER A 59 -1.84 -19.98 1.19
N GLN A 60 -2.16 -21.16 1.73
CA GLN A 60 -1.18 -22.05 2.35
C GLN A 60 -0.08 -22.46 1.36
N GLU A 61 -0.44 -22.72 0.10
CA GLU A 61 0.53 -23.04 -0.95
C GLU A 61 1.51 -21.88 -1.19
N TRP A 62 1.00 -20.65 -1.30
CA TRP A 62 1.85 -19.47 -1.45
C TRP A 62 2.79 -19.31 -0.25
N SER A 63 2.26 -19.49 0.95
CA SER A 63 3.02 -19.38 2.20
C SER A 63 4.13 -20.44 2.28
N ALA A 64 3.83 -21.68 1.93
CA ALA A 64 4.81 -22.77 1.89
C ALA A 64 5.93 -22.50 0.88
N ARG A 65 5.60 -22.00 -0.31
CA ARG A 65 6.59 -21.64 -1.35
C ARG A 65 7.51 -20.51 -0.90
N LEU A 66 6.97 -19.50 -0.21
CA LEU A 66 7.78 -18.40 0.34
C LEU A 66 8.78 -18.93 1.38
N LEU A 67 8.32 -19.77 2.32
CA LEU A 67 9.18 -20.33 3.36
C LEU A 67 10.29 -21.22 2.80
N ALA A 68 9.98 -22.06 1.81
CA ALA A 68 10.98 -22.88 1.14
C ALA A 68 12.07 -22.02 0.48
N GLY A 69 11.69 -20.96 -0.25
CA GLY A 69 12.64 -20.05 -0.90
C GLY A 69 13.55 -19.31 0.08
N LEU A 70 13.04 -18.91 1.24
CA LEU A 70 13.85 -18.28 2.30
C LEU A 70 14.80 -19.27 2.97
N GLY A 71 14.42 -20.54 3.09
CA GLY A 71 15.28 -21.62 3.59
C GLY A 71 16.50 -21.86 2.71
N GLU A 72 16.30 -21.99 1.38
CA GLU A 72 17.39 -22.17 0.41
C GLU A 72 18.32 -20.94 0.32
N ALA A 73 17.78 -19.73 0.45
CA ALA A 73 18.59 -18.51 0.49
C ALA A 73 19.45 -18.41 1.76
N GLY A 74 18.97 -18.96 2.89
CA GLY A 74 19.69 -18.97 4.16
C GLY A 74 20.83 -19.99 4.21
N THR A 75 20.73 -21.10 3.48
CA THR A 75 21.76 -22.15 3.42
C THR A 75 22.92 -21.81 2.47
N GLY A 76 22.73 -20.87 1.54
CA GLY A 76 23.75 -20.43 0.58
C GLY A 76 24.79 -19.43 1.10
N SER A 77 24.77 -19.03 2.37
CA SER A 77 25.71 -18.04 2.94
C SER A 77 26.85 -18.64 3.78
N ALA A 78 26.91 -19.97 3.90
CA ALA A 78 27.95 -20.67 4.64
C ALA A 78 29.03 -21.30 3.72
N ASP A 79 29.56 -20.53 2.77
CA ASP A 79 30.86 -20.84 2.14
C ASP A 79 31.51 -19.54 1.66
N GLY A 80 32.46 -19.02 2.45
CA GLY A 80 33.30 -17.89 2.08
C GLY A 80 34.71 -18.40 1.77
N PRO A 81 35.36 -17.97 0.67
CA PRO A 81 36.64 -18.54 0.26
C PRO A 81 37.75 -18.16 1.23
N ARG A 82 38.59 -19.15 1.53
CA ARG A 82 39.73 -19.11 2.45
C ARG A 82 40.98 -18.50 1.82
#